data_AF-A0A2K8GKX4-F1
#
_entry.id   AF-A0A2K8GKX4-F1
#
_cell.length_a   1.000
_cell.length_b   1.000
_cell.length_c   1.000
_cell.angle_alpha   90.00
_cell.angle_beta   90.00
_cell.angle_gamma   90.00
#
_symmetry.space_group_name_H-M   'P 1'
#
loop_
_entity.id
_entity.type
_entity.pdbx_description
1 polymer ?
#
loop_
_entity_poly.entity_id
_entity_poly.type
_entity_poly.pdbx_seq_one_letter_code
_entity_poly.pdbx_strand_id
1 'polypeptide(L)'
;MSMEEGIKKMEKGLFAFHMEIGVGYKFVGKYFKEGEKCGLREIQYLQVMDPYLAVQKDTPYKEMFKIGLKRIQEHGLQNRENRFLYEKRPKCSGRESNFVSVSMVDCYPALLVLSYGTIFALVILAFESLWFYRHNIRNKIRCLLHEHKVRYH
;
A
#
# COMPACT_ATOMS: atom_id res chain seq x y z
N MET A 1 32.50 3.78 -7.64
CA MET A 1 31.22 4.26 -8.19
C MET A 1 30.96 5.65 -7.66
N SER A 2 30.48 6.55 -8.50
CA SER A 2 29.98 7.84 -8.01
C SER A 2 28.60 7.66 -7.35
N MET A 3 28.21 8.61 -6.49
CA MET A 3 26.89 8.60 -5.85
C MET A 3 25.76 8.58 -6.88
N GLU A 4 25.90 9.33 -7.98
CA GLU A 4 24.91 9.39 -9.04
C GLU A 4 24.78 8.05 -9.80
N GLU A 5 25.89 7.40 -10.11
CA GLU A 5 25.86 6.06 -10.73
C GLU A 5 25.23 5.02 -9.81
N GLY A 6 25.55 5.05 -8.51
CA GLY A 6 24.97 4.14 -7.52
C GLY A 6 23.46 4.29 -7.44
N ILE A 7 22.96 5.54 -7.42
CA ILE A 7 21.54 5.84 -7.31
C ILE A 7 20.78 5.48 -8.59
N LYS A 8 21.35 5.76 -9.78
CA LYS A 8 20.76 5.32 -11.06
C LYS A 8 20.71 3.79 -11.20
N LYS A 9 21.65 3.07 -10.59
CA LYS A 9 21.60 1.60 -10.52
C LYS A 9 20.54 1.10 -9.54
N MET A 10 20.37 1.80 -8.42
CA MET A 10 19.34 1.49 -7.42
C MET A 10 17.91 1.67 -7.97
N GLU A 11 17.69 2.66 -8.84
CA GLU A 11 16.42 2.88 -9.55
C GLU A 11 15.97 1.64 -10.35
N LYS A 12 16.92 0.88 -10.92
CA LYS A 12 16.63 -0.32 -11.73
C LYS A 12 16.23 -1.55 -10.90
N GLY A 13 16.13 -1.45 -9.57
CA GLY A 13 15.50 -2.44 -8.68
C GLY A 13 16.33 -3.68 -8.33
N LEU A 14 17.51 -3.87 -8.91
CA LEU A 14 18.37 -5.06 -8.69
C LEU A 14 19.69 -4.76 -7.97
N PHE A 15 19.80 -3.58 -7.36
CA PHE A 15 21.05 -3.12 -6.74
C PHE A 15 20.78 -2.43 -5.41
N ALA A 16 21.50 -2.84 -4.37
CA ALA A 16 21.54 -2.14 -3.09
C ALA A 16 22.83 -1.30 -3.03
N PHE A 17 22.69 -0.02 -2.66
CA PHE A 17 23.82 0.89 -2.54
C PHE A 17 23.93 1.41 -1.11
N HIS A 18 25.08 1.17 -0.48
CA HIS A 18 25.36 1.71 0.85
C HIS A 18 25.87 3.15 0.71
N MET A 19 25.17 4.08 1.36
CA MET A 19 25.50 5.50 1.35
C MET A 19 25.02 6.18 2.62
N GLU A 20 25.51 7.38 2.86
CA GLU A 20 24.97 8.25 3.89
C GLU A 20 23.53 8.66 3.58
N ILE A 21 22.65 8.50 4.57
CA ILE A 21 21.20 8.56 4.38
C ILE A 21 20.74 9.96 3.92
N GLY A 22 21.16 11.06 4.56
CA GLY A 22 20.61 12.38 4.21
C GLY A 22 21.10 12.91 2.87
N VAL A 23 22.38 12.72 2.52
CA VAL A 23 22.88 13.04 1.18
C VAL A 23 22.22 12.13 0.15
N GLY A 24 22.08 10.83 0.45
CA GLY A 24 21.38 9.86 -0.38
C GLY A 24 19.95 10.29 -0.68
N TYR A 25 19.19 10.73 0.32
CA TYR A 25 17.81 11.19 0.14
C TYR A 25 17.69 12.42 -0.75
N LYS A 26 18.65 13.35 -0.69
CA LYS A 26 18.69 14.50 -1.61
C LYS A 26 18.79 14.05 -3.08
N PHE A 27 19.64 13.09 -3.36
CA PHE A 27 19.81 12.56 -4.73
C PHE A 27 18.65 11.65 -5.16
N VAL A 28 18.11 10.82 -4.27
CA VAL A 28 16.90 10.04 -4.53
C VAL A 28 15.72 10.96 -4.84
N GLY A 29 15.57 12.05 -4.10
CA GLY A 29 14.54 13.07 -4.36
C GLY A 29 14.62 13.67 -5.78
N LYS A 30 15.85 13.82 -6.30
CA LYS A 30 16.16 14.39 -7.61
C LYS A 30 15.99 13.39 -8.77
N TYR A 31 16.38 12.13 -8.59
CA TYR A 31 16.42 11.14 -9.68
C TYR A 31 15.21 10.20 -9.70
N PHE A 32 14.63 9.86 -8.55
CA PHE A 32 13.53 8.89 -8.50
C PHE A 32 12.20 9.57 -8.84
N LYS A 33 11.32 8.84 -9.52
CA LYS A 33 9.92 9.23 -9.72
C LYS A 33 9.10 9.02 -8.45
N GLU A 34 7.94 9.63 -8.37
CA GLU A 34 7.07 9.56 -7.17
C GLU A 34 6.66 8.12 -6.80
N GLY A 35 6.36 7.28 -7.81
CA GLY A 35 6.03 5.87 -7.58
C GLY A 35 7.22 5.06 -7.04
N GLU A 36 8.44 5.35 -7.53
CA GLU A 36 9.67 4.68 -7.11
C GLU A 36 10.08 5.09 -5.69
N LYS A 37 9.81 6.34 -5.29
CA LYS A 37 10.07 6.82 -3.92
C LYS A 37 9.31 6.01 -2.87
N CYS A 38 8.05 5.62 -3.14
CA CYS A 38 7.28 4.79 -2.20
C CYS A 38 7.81 3.35 -2.09
N GLY A 39 8.49 2.85 -3.12
CA GLY A 39 9.11 1.51 -3.13
C GLY A 39 10.48 1.45 -2.45
N LEU A 40 11.06 2.60 -2.10
CA LEU A 40 12.37 2.68 -1.48
C LEU A 40 12.38 2.04 -0.08
N ARG A 41 13.27 1.06 0.10
CA ARG A 41 13.52 0.39 1.40
C ARG A 41 14.93 0.70 1.87
N GLU A 42 15.05 1.07 3.14
CA GLU A 42 16.32 1.29 3.82
C GLU A 42 16.63 0.10 4.72
N ILE A 43 17.90 -0.31 4.77
CA ILE A 43 18.40 -1.31 5.71
C ILE A 43 19.55 -0.67 6.47
N GLN A 44 19.41 -0.59 7.79
CA GLN A 44 20.42 0.03 8.64
C GLN A 44 21.57 -0.94 8.85
N TYR A 45 22.65 -0.75 8.09
CA TYR A 45 23.82 -1.63 8.14
C TYR A 45 24.84 -1.20 9.20
N LEU A 46 25.09 0.10 9.32
CA LEU A 46 26.03 0.67 10.29
C LEU A 46 25.32 1.74 11.11
N GLN A 47 25.33 1.59 12.43
CA GLN A 47 24.90 2.63 13.36
C GLN A 47 26.09 3.56 13.59
N VAL A 48 26.13 4.67 12.85
CA VAL A 48 27.18 5.67 12.98
C VAL A 48 26.86 6.54 14.20
N MET A 49 27.77 6.55 15.18
CA MET A 49 27.74 7.49 16.31
C MET A 49 28.06 8.89 15.79
N ASP A 50 27.54 9.94 16.46
CA ASP A 50 27.77 11.33 16.06
C ASP A 50 29.27 11.61 15.85
N PRO A 51 29.65 12.29 14.75
CA PRO A 51 31.04 12.55 14.43
C PRO A 51 31.69 13.47 15.49
N TYR A 52 32.90 13.13 15.91
CA TYR A 52 33.69 13.94 16.82
C TYR A 52 34.72 14.80 16.08
N LEU A 53 35.01 15.97 16.62
CA LEU A 53 36.10 16.81 16.12
C LEU A 53 37.44 16.20 16.54
N ALA A 54 38.26 15.82 15.56
CA ALA A 54 39.63 15.39 15.80
C ALA A 54 40.52 16.61 16.08
N VAL A 55 41.30 16.55 17.17
CA VAL A 55 42.24 17.60 17.56
C VAL A 55 43.61 16.94 17.78
N GLN A 56 44.69 17.66 17.46
CA GLN A 56 46.06 17.17 17.68
C GLN A 56 46.27 16.82 19.17
N LYS A 57 47.07 15.78 19.41
CA LYS A 57 47.43 15.35 20.77
C LYS A 57 48.20 16.49 21.46
N ASP A 58 47.86 16.75 22.72
CA ASP A 58 48.52 17.75 23.59
C ASP A 58 48.36 19.23 23.16
N THR A 59 47.34 19.57 22.38
CA THR A 59 47.05 20.99 22.09
C THR A 59 46.50 21.72 23.32
N PRO A 60 46.90 22.98 23.56
CA PRO A 60 46.36 23.80 24.65
C PRO A 60 44.86 24.16 24.45
N TYR A 61 44.34 24.05 23.22
CA TYR A 61 42.96 24.42 22.87
C TYR A 61 41.93 23.31 23.07
N LYS A 62 42.34 22.12 23.53
CA LYS A 62 41.45 20.96 23.65
C LYS A 62 40.20 21.24 24.49
N GLU A 63 40.36 21.91 25.64
CA GLU A 63 39.23 22.26 26.50
C GLU A 63 38.34 23.34 25.89
N MET A 64 38.90 24.31 25.16
CA MET A 64 38.09 25.29 24.43
C MET A 64 37.19 24.62 23.39
N PHE A 65 37.73 23.70 22.58
CA PHE A 65 36.92 22.96 21.60
C PHE A 65 35.86 22.08 22.28
N LYS A 66 36.21 21.42 23.38
CA LYS A 66 35.28 20.57 24.13
C LYS A 66 34.10 21.37 24.68
N ILE A 67 34.37 22.50 25.34
CA ILE A 67 33.33 23.39 25.88
C ILE A 67 32.51 24.00 24.75
N GLY A 68 33.17 24.45 23.66
CA GLY A 68 32.50 25.02 22.49
C GLY A 68 31.52 24.05 21.83
N LEU A 69 31.95 22.81 21.59
CA LEU A 69 31.10 21.76 21.00
C LEU A 69 29.93 21.39 21.92
N LYS A 70 30.19 21.26 23.23
CA LYS A 70 29.14 21.01 24.22
C LYS A 70 28.08 22.10 24.18
N ARG A 71 28.49 23.36 24.13
CA ARG A 71 27.60 24.52 24.06
C ARG A 71 26.79 24.56 22.76
N ILE A 72 27.39 24.21 21.63
CA ILE A 72 26.69 24.08 20.32
C ILE A 72 25.59 23.01 20.39
N GLN A 73 25.88 21.89 21.04
CA GLN A 73 24.93 20.79 21.22
C GLN A 73 23.80 21.16 22.20
N GLU A 74 24.13 21.80 23.33
CA GLU A 74 23.16 22.26 24.33
C GLU A 74 22.18 23.30 23.77
N HIS A 75 22.67 24.23 22.94
CA HIS A 75 21.82 25.21 22.24
C HIS A 75 21.04 24.61 21.07
N GLY A 76 21.30 23.36 20.69
CA GLY A 76 20.64 22.69 19.56
C GLY A 76 21.02 23.25 18.19
N LEU A 77 22.08 24.08 18.09
CA LEU A 77 22.55 24.65 16.82
C LEU A 77 22.92 23.55 15.82
N GLN A 78 23.59 22.50 16.31
CA GLN A 78 23.93 21.33 15.48
C GLN A 78 22.68 20.69 14.88
N ASN A 79 21.61 20.52 15.65
CA ASN A 79 20.36 19.91 15.16
C ASN A 79 19.65 20.78 14.11
N ARG A 80 19.76 22.11 14.25
CA ARG A 80 19.22 23.07 13.28
C ARG A 80 19.93 22.96 11.93
N GLU A 81 21.26 23.01 11.94
CA GLU A 81 22.07 22.89 10.71
C GLU A 81 21.90 21.50 10.10
N ASN A 82 21.84 20.45 10.92
CA ASN A 82 21.62 19.08 10.44
C ASN A 82 20.28 18.97 9.69
N ARG A 83 19.20 19.58 10.20
CA ARG A 83 17.90 19.60 9.52
C ARG A 83 17.92 20.40 8.20
N PHE A 84 18.80 21.38 8.09
CA PHE A 84 18.93 22.20 6.89
C PHE A 84 19.78 21.53 5.81
N LEU A 85 20.88 20.86 6.20
CA LEU A 85 21.76 20.15 5.27
C LEU A 85 21.23 18.77 4.87
N TYR A 86 20.69 18.02 5.82
CA TYR A 86 20.25 16.63 5.62
C TYR A 86 18.78 16.60 5.28
N GLU A 87 18.49 16.11 4.08
CA GLU A 87 17.12 15.90 3.66
C GLU A 87 16.53 14.72 4.41
N LYS A 88 15.29 14.87 4.88
CA LYS A 88 14.57 13.75 5.50
C LYS A 88 14.15 12.77 4.42
N ARG A 89 13.68 11.59 4.83
CA ARG A 89 13.09 10.62 3.92
C ARG A 89 12.05 11.33 3.02
N PRO A 90 12.19 11.24 1.69
CA PRO A 90 11.29 11.93 0.78
C PRO A 90 9.87 11.40 0.99
N LYS A 91 8.94 12.30 1.33
CA LYS A 91 7.53 11.95 1.41
C LYS A 91 7.02 11.71 -0.01
N CYS A 92 6.47 10.54 -0.27
CA CYS A 92 5.72 10.36 -1.50
C CYS A 92 4.30 10.92 -1.31
N SER A 93 3.80 11.69 -2.28
CA SER A 93 2.45 12.30 -2.26
C SER A 93 1.33 11.27 -2.47
N GLY A 94 1.58 10.00 -2.13
CA GLY A 94 0.71 8.86 -2.36
C GLY A 94 -0.48 8.75 -1.41
N ARG A 95 -0.84 9.82 -0.68
CA ARG A 95 -2.08 9.83 0.11
C ARG A 95 -3.27 10.40 -0.65
N GLU A 96 -3.04 11.11 -1.76
CA GLU A 96 -4.10 11.84 -2.47
C GLU A 96 -4.27 11.40 -3.95
N SER A 97 -3.32 10.64 -4.50
CA SER A 97 -3.33 10.24 -5.91
C SER A 97 -3.07 8.76 -6.19
N ASN A 98 -3.06 7.91 -5.16
CA ASN A 98 -3.24 6.47 -5.38
C ASN A 98 -4.73 6.21 -5.67
N PHE A 99 -5.22 6.70 -6.82
CA PHE A 99 -6.27 6.00 -7.55
C PHE A 99 -5.68 4.63 -7.89
N VAL A 100 -5.76 3.71 -6.93
CA VAL A 100 -5.62 2.29 -7.22
C VAL A 100 -6.81 1.99 -8.11
N SER A 101 -6.56 2.01 -9.42
CA SER A 101 -7.51 1.52 -10.40
C SER A 101 -7.78 0.07 -10.02
N VAL A 102 -8.90 -0.15 -9.34
CA VAL A 102 -9.31 -1.48 -8.90
C VAL A 102 -9.39 -2.32 -10.17
N SER A 103 -8.51 -3.29 -10.27
CA SER A 103 -8.46 -4.13 -11.46
C SER A 103 -9.65 -5.07 -11.41
N MET A 104 -10.21 -5.42 -12.58
CA MET A 104 -11.34 -6.36 -12.67
C MET A 104 -11.08 -7.70 -11.93
N VAL A 105 -9.81 -8.05 -11.74
CA VAL A 105 -9.36 -9.21 -10.97
C VAL A 105 -9.80 -9.15 -9.50
N ASP A 106 -9.79 -7.95 -8.89
CA ASP A 106 -10.15 -7.77 -7.47
C ASP A 106 -11.67 -7.90 -7.25
N CYS A 107 -12.47 -7.50 -8.25
CA CYS A 107 -13.94 -7.57 -8.22
C CYS A 107 -14.51 -8.92 -8.70
N TYR A 108 -13.67 -9.78 -9.28
CA TYR A 108 -14.07 -11.08 -9.84
C TYR A 108 -14.89 -11.96 -8.88
N PRO A 109 -14.49 -12.18 -7.61
CA PRO A 109 -15.26 -13.03 -6.70
C PRO A 109 -16.63 -12.44 -6.35
N ALA A 110 -16.75 -11.11 -6.26
CA ALA A 110 -18.02 -10.44 -5.97
C ALA A 110 -19.02 -10.59 -7.14
N LEU A 111 -18.55 -10.40 -8.37
CA LEU A 111 -19.37 -10.61 -9.57
C LEU A 111 -19.80 -12.07 -9.74
N LEU A 112 -18.90 -13.01 -9.42
CA LEU A 112 -19.18 -14.43 -9.46
C LEU A 112 -20.32 -14.78 -8.49
N VAL A 113 -20.24 -14.35 -7.22
CA VAL A 113 -21.29 -14.62 -6.22
C VAL A 113 -22.64 -14.00 -6.63
N LEU A 114 -22.65 -12.77 -7.16
CA LEU A 114 -23.86 -12.13 -7.66
C LEU A 114 -24.49 -12.91 -8.83
N SER A 115 -23.66 -13.39 -9.76
CA SER A 115 -24.15 -14.17 -10.91
C SER A 115 -24.76 -15.51 -10.50
N TYR A 116 -24.13 -16.26 -9.59
CA TYR A 116 -24.70 -17.52 -9.11
C TYR A 116 -25.96 -17.29 -8.27
N GLY A 117 -25.98 -16.26 -7.42
CA GLY A 117 -27.15 -15.91 -6.61
C GLY A 117 -28.38 -15.60 -7.46
N THR A 118 -28.19 -14.81 -8.53
CA THR A 118 -29.28 -14.47 -9.47
C THR A 118 -29.79 -15.67 -10.26
N ILE A 119 -28.89 -16.53 -10.76
CA ILE A 119 -29.27 -17.77 -11.44
C ILE A 119 -30.06 -18.69 -10.50
N PHE A 120 -29.59 -18.87 -9.27
CA PHE A 120 -30.26 -19.74 -8.29
C PHE A 120 -31.66 -19.26 -7.94
N ALA A 121 -31.83 -17.94 -7.75
CA ALA A 121 -33.14 -17.34 -7.50
C ALA A 121 -34.12 -17.56 -8.67
N LEU A 122 -33.67 -17.41 -9.91
CA LEU A 122 -34.49 -17.67 -11.09
C LEU A 122 -34.91 -19.13 -11.22
N VAL A 123 -34.02 -20.07 -10.86
CA VAL A 123 -34.34 -21.50 -10.86
C VAL A 123 -35.42 -21.83 -9.85
N ILE A 124 -35.31 -21.33 -8.61
CA ILE A 124 -36.32 -21.53 -7.57
C ILE A 124 -37.68 -20.97 -8.03
N LEU A 125 -37.69 -19.74 -8.56
CA LEU A 125 -38.92 -19.10 -9.04
C LEU A 125 -39.56 -19.90 -10.20
N ALA A 126 -38.77 -20.46 -11.11
CA ALA A 126 -39.27 -21.31 -12.18
C ALA A 126 -39.87 -22.62 -11.64
N PHE A 127 -39.24 -23.24 -10.64
CA PHE A 127 -39.78 -24.43 -9.98
C PHE A 127 -41.11 -24.16 -9.26
N GLU A 128 -41.20 -23.06 -8.52
CA GLU A 128 -42.44 -22.65 -7.85
C GLU A 128 -43.55 -22.37 -8.87
N SER A 129 -43.24 -21.67 -9.95
CA SER A 129 -44.20 -21.38 -11.03
C SER A 129 -44.72 -22.66 -11.70
N LEU A 130 -43.83 -23.59 -12.04
CA LEU A 130 -44.21 -24.90 -12.60
C LEU A 130 -45.03 -25.72 -11.61
N TRP A 131 -44.66 -25.73 -10.33
CA TRP A 131 -45.40 -26.44 -9.30
C TRP A 131 -46.81 -25.87 -9.13
N PHE A 132 -46.93 -24.55 -9.03
CA PHE A 132 -48.20 -23.86 -8.93
C PHE A 132 -49.09 -24.12 -10.14
N TYR A 133 -48.54 -24.03 -11.35
CA TYR A 133 -49.26 -24.28 -12.59
C TYR A 133 -49.76 -25.73 -12.68
N ARG A 134 -48.91 -26.71 -12.34
CA ARG A 134 -49.30 -28.13 -12.30
C ARG A 134 -50.34 -28.42 -11.23
N HIS A 135 -50.22 -27.82 -10.05
CA HIS A 135 -51.20 -27.97 -8.97
C HIS A 135 -52.56 -27.38 -9.36
N ASN A 136 -52.57 -26.20 -9.99
CA ASN A 136 -53.80 -25.56 -10.46
C ASN A 136 -54.49 -26.38 -11.56
N ILE A 137 -53.73 -26.92 -12.53
CA ILE A 137 -54.27 -27.84 -13.54
C ILE A 137 -54.81 -29.13 -12.90
N ARG A 138 -54.08 -29.72 -11.95
CA ARG A 138 -54.48 -30.96 -11.28
C ARG A 138 -55.76 -30.78 -10.45
N ASN A 139 -55.92 -29.63 -9.81
CA ASN A 139 -57.14 -29.30 -9.07
C ASN A 139 -58.31 -29.01 -10.02
N LYS A 140 -58.08 -28.31 -11.13
CA LYS A 140 -59.11 -28.08 -12.15
C LYS A 140 -59.61 -29.40 -12.77
N ILE A 141 -58.72 -30.34 -13.07
CA ILE A 141 -59.08 -31.68 -13.55
C ILE A 141 -59.82 -32.49 -12.47
N ARG A 142 -59.40 -32.39 -11.20
CA ARG A 142 -60.09 -33.05 -10.07
C ARG A 142 -61.52 -32.53 -9.87
N CYS A 143 -61.74 -31.22 -10.01
CA CYS A 143 -63.08 -30.62 -9.96
C CYS A 143 -63.95 -31.09 -11.14
N LEU A 144 -63.40 -31.15 -12.36
CA LEU A 144 -64.13 -31.65 -13.54
C LEU A 144 -64.50 -33.14 -13.42
N LEU A 145 -63.61 -33.97 -12.86
CA LEU A 145 -63.91 -35.38 -12.57
C LEU A 145 -64.95 -35.53 -11.43
N HIS A 146 -64.97 -34.63 -10.45
CA HIS A 146 -65.99 -34.62 -9.40
C HIS A 146 -67.37 -34.22 -9.95
N GLU A 147 -67.45 -33.20 -10.80
CA GLU A 147 -68.71 -32.84 -11.49
C GLU A 147 -69.23 -33.96 -12.38
N HIS A 148 -68.34 -34.69 -13.08
CA HIS A 148 -68.76 -35.82 -13.90
C HIS A 148 -69.23 -37.03 -13.08
N LYS A 149 -68.73 -37.19 -11.85
CA LYS A 149 -69.16 -38.26 -10.92
C LYS A 149 -70.49 -37.95 -10.23
N VAL A 150 -70.80 -36.68 -9.96
CA VAL A 150 -72.10 -36.22 -9.41
C VAL A 150 -73.22 -36.23 -10.45
N ARG A 151 -72.89 -36.12 -11.75
CA ARG A 151 -73.89 -36.14 -12.83
C ARG A 151 -74.36 -37.54 -13.25
N TYR A 152 -73.64 -38.60 -12.86
CA TYR A 152 -73.93 -40.00 -13.23
C TYR A 152 -74.33 -40.89 -12.04
N HIS A 153 -74.61 -40.30 -10.89
CA HIS A 153 -75.09 -41.00 -9.70
C HIS A 153 -76.27 -40.25 -9.07
#